data_AF-A0A662Q9A1-F1
#
_entry.id   AF-A0A662Q9A1-F1
#
_cell.length_a   1.000
_cell.length_b   1.000
_cell.length_c   1.000
_cell.angle_alpha   90.00
_cell.angle_beta   90.00
_cell.angle_gamma   90.00
#
_symmetry.space_group_name_H-M   'P 1'
#
loop_
_entity.id
_entity.type
_entity.pdbx_description
1 polymer ?
#
loop_
_entity_poly.entity_id
_entity_poly.type
_entity_poly.pdbx_seq_one_letter_code
_entity_poly.pdbx_strand_id
1 'polypeptide(L)'
;MGLYAKLNELWREKPEELKTLMKQRLIKWRRGPAVVRVEKPLRLDRARMLGYKAKQGFVVLRVRVRRGGFQKPRPRAGRRPKALGVVKHKVNVSMKEEAIQRAKKRYPNLYPLGAYWVAEDGMYKWFEVIMVDPYHPAVQNDREIKLPSPLLKHIARRSKKKRE
;
A
#
# COMPACT_ATOMS: atom_id res chain seq x y z
N MET A 1 23.87 -10.02 14.88
CA MET A 1 22.78 -9.62 13.95
C MET A 1 22.28 -8.22 14.28
N GLY A 2 22.10 -7.36 13.26
CA GLY A 2 21.54 -6.01 13.43
C GLY A 2 20.03 -6.00 13.70
N LEU A 3 19.51 -4.88 14.20
CA LEU A 3 18.09 -4.72 14.62
C LEU A 3 17.09 -5.14 13.53
N TYR A 4 17.30 -4.70 12.29
CA TYR A 4 16.38 -5.01 11.19
C TYR A 4 16.36 -6.50 10.82
N ALA A 5 17.48 -7.20 10.97
CA ALA A 5 17.55 -8.63 10.75
C ALA A 5 16.74 -9.38 11.81
N LYS A 6 16.89 -9.00 13.09
CA LYS A 6 16.10 -9.55 14.21
C LYS A 6 14.60 -9.29 14.04
N LEU A 7 14.22 -8.11 13.56
CA LEU A 7 12.81 -7.83 13.25
C LEU A 7 12.27 -8.73 12.14
N ASN A 8 13.05 -8.95 11.08
CA ASN A 8 12.64 -9.84 10.00
C ASN A 8 12.47 -11.29 10.50
N GLU A 9 13.39 -11.77 11.32
CA GLU A 9 13.33 -13.07 11.99
C GLU A 9 12.09 -13.20 12.88
N LEU A 10 11.81 -12.21 13.73
CA LEU A 10 10.60 -12.15 14.56
C LEU A 10 9.31 -12.28 13.73
N TRP A 11 9.24 -11.62 12.56
CA TRP A 11 8.10 -11.69 11.65
C TRP A 11 8.02 -12.99 10.85
N ARG A 12 9.12 -13.75 10.78
CA ARG A 12 9.19 -15.07 10.16
C ARG A 12 8.74 -16.15 11.14
N GLU A 13 9.27 -16.14 12.36
CA GLU A 13 8.97 -17.10 13.43
C GLU A 13 7.57 -16.91 13.99
N LYS A 14 7.13 -15.66 14.16
CA LYS A 14 5.81 -15.27 14.70
C LYS A 14 5.52 -15.95 16.05
N PRO A 15 6.24 -15.58 17.12
CA PRO A 15 5.97 -16.12 18.46
C PRO A 15 4.53 -15.80 18.91
N GLU A 16 4.07 -16.52 19.92
CA GLU A 16 2.67 -16.47 20.37
C GLU A 16 2.25 -15.07 20.87
N GLU A 17 3.17 -14.34 21.50
CA GLU A 17 2.99 -12.95 21.90
C GLU A 17 2.68 -12.05 20.70
N LEU A 18 3.44 -12.19 19.61
CA LEU A 18 3.22 -11.42 18.39
C LEU A 18 1.87 -11.77 17.76
N LYS A 19 1.48 -13.05 17.74
CA LYS A 19 0.18 -13.48 17.22
C LYS A 19 -0.97 -12.89 18.04
N THR A 20 -0.86 -12.93 19.37
CA THR A 20 -1.86 -12.37 20.30
C THR A 20 -2.02 -10.87 20.07
N LEU A 21 -0.92 -10.14 19.97
CA LEU A 21 -0.91 -8.71 19.70
C LEU A 21 -1.50 -8.38 18.32
N MET A 22 -1.19 -9.17 17.30
CA MET A 22 -1.77 -9.02 15.96
C MET A 22 -3.28 -9.34 15.93
N LYS A 23 -3.74 -10.32 16.71
CA LYS A 23 -5.17 -10.64 16.85
C LYS A 23 -5.94 -9.47 17.45
N GLN A 24 -5.42 -8.84 18.51
CA GLN A 24 -6.02 -7.64 19.10
C GLN A 24 -6.09 -6.48 18.09
N ARG A 25 -5.02 -6.27 17.31
CA ARG A 25 -5.00 -5.25 16.23
C ARG A 25 -6.03 -5.55 15.15
N LEU A 26 -6.15 -6.79 14.69
CA LEU A 26 -7.12 -7.20 13.67
C LEU A 26 -8.57 -6.98 14.11
N ILE A 27 -8.90 -7.20 15.39
CA ILE A 27 -10.24 -6.88 15.93
C ILE A 27 -10.55 -5.39 15.73
N LYS A 28 -9.59 -4.50 16.06
CA LYS A 28 -9.75 -3.05 15.86
C LYS A 28 -9.84 -2.69 14.37
N TRP A 29 -8.99 -3.27 13.52
CA TRP A 29 -8.92 -2.93 12.09
C TRP A 29 -10.15 -3.39 11.30
N ARG A 30 -10.83 -4.45 11.74
CA ARG A 30 -12.10 -4.89 11.13
C ARG A 30 -13.19 -3.84 11.24
N ARG A 31 -13.24 -3.12 12.37
CA ARG A 31 -14.21 -2.04 12.64
C ARG A 31 -13.85 -0.72 11.94
N GLY A 32 -12.60 -0.55 11.52
CA GLY A 32 -12.12 0.67 10.88
C GLY A 32 -12.46 0.79 9.38
N PRO A 33 -12.19 1.96 8.78
CA PRO A 33 -12.41 2.18 7.35
C PRO A 33 -11.38 1.43 6.49
N ALA A 34 -11.62 1.37 5.19
CA ALA A 34 -10.79 0.57 4.28
C ALA A 34 -9.37 1.12 4.07
N VAL A 35 -9.20 2.45 4.18
CA VAL A 35 -7.92 3.15 4.08
C VAL A 35 -7.78 4.03 5.31
N VAL A 36 -6.73 3.81 6.10
CA VAL A 36 -6.45 4.55 7.33
C VAL A 36 -5.02 5.09 7.27
N ARG A 37 -4.83 6.37 7.59
CA ARG A 37 -3.49 6.93 7.80
C ARG A 37 -2.93 6.46 9.13
N VAL A 38 -1.70 5.96 9.12
CA VAL A 38 -0.97 5.53 10.31
C VAL A 38 0.23 6.44 10.49
N GLU A 39 0.55 6.79 11.73
CA GLU A 39 1.67 7.68 12.05
C GLU A 39 3.03 7.05 11.74
N LYS A 40 3.22 5.80 12.15
CA LYS A 40 4.47 5.05 11.98
C LYS A 40 4.19 3.69 11.35
N PRO A 41 5.12 3.16 10.52
CA PRO A 41 4.98 1.83 9.97
C PRO A 41 5.02 0.79 11.08
N LEU A 42 4.20 -0.26 10.94
CA LEU A 42 4.17 -1.36 11.90
C LEU A 42 5.39 -2.29 11.72
N ARG A 43 5.89 -2.38 10.49
CA ARG A 43 7.09 -3.15 10.12
C ARG A 43 8.17 -2.22 9.59
N LEU A 44 9.04 -1.77 10.49
CA LEU A 44 10.10 -0.84 10.13
C LEU A 44 11.12 -1.48 9.18
N ASP A 45 11.41 -2.77 9.33
CA ASP A 45 12.27 -3.57 8.45
C ASP A 45 11.85 -3.47 6.98
N ARG A 46 10.59 -3.82 6.68
CA ARG A 46 10.06 -3.77 5.31
C ARG A 46 9.85 -2.36 4.82
N ALA A 47 9.46 -1.45 5.70
CA ALA A 47 9.27 -0.06 5.32
C ALA A 47 10.59 0.57 4.86
N ARG A 48 11.69 0.36 5.59
CA ARG A 48 13.02 0.84 5.23
C ARG A 48 13.52 0.26 3.92
N MET A 49 13.29 -1.04 3.67
CA MET A 49 13.62 -1.67 2.38
C MET A 49 12.89 -1.01 1.19
N LEU A 50 11.68 -0.50 1.40
CA LEU A 50 10.90 0.21 0.37
C LEU A 50 11.24 1.72 0.29
N GLY A 51 12.23 2.19 1.06
CA GLY A 51 12.66 3.59 1.03
C GLY A 51 11.94 4.51 2.01
N TYR A 52 11.23 3.98 3.02
CA TYR A 52 10.65 4.82 4.08
C TYR A 52 11.73 5.58 4.84
N LYS A 53 11.48 6.88 5.06
CA LYS A 53 12.28 7.73 5.95
C LYS A 53 11.36 8.43 6.94
N ALA A 54 11.82 8.55 8.18
CA ALA A 54 11.10 9.27 9.24
C ALA A 54 11.34 10.79 9.09
N LYS A 55 10.77 11.38 8.04
CA LYS A 55 10.84 12.81 7.75
C LYS A 55 9.52 13.31 7.20
N GLN A 56 9.35 14.63 7.15
CA GLN A 56 8.16 15.25 6.58
C GLN A 56 8.02 14.89 5.09
N GLY A 57 6.77 14.75 4.64
CA GLY A 57 6.42 14.30 3.30
C GLY A 57 6.28 12.77 3.17
N PHE A 58 6.60 11.97 4.18
CA PHE A 58 6.31 10.53 4.18
C PHE A 58 5.00 10.23 4.91
N VAL A 59 4.16 9.41 4.28
CA VAL A 59 2.87 8.98 4.82
C VAL A 59 2.76 7.46 4.71
N VAL A 60 2.35 6.81 5.80
CA VAL A 60 2.03 5.38 5.78
C VAL A 60 0.52 5.22 5.83
N LEU A 61 -0.03 4.45 4.90
CA LEU A 61 -1.45 4.15 4.83
C LEU A 61 -1.67 2.66 5.02
N ARG A 62 -2.51 2.29 5.99
CA ARG A 62 -3.02 0.93 6.12
C ARG A 62 -4.23 0.77 5.22
N VAL A 63 -4.15 -0.16 4.28
CA VAL A 63 -5.19 -0.45 3.30
C VAL A 63 -5.63 -1.89 3.45
N ARG A 64 -6.94 -2.11 3.62
CA ARG A 64 -7.54 -3.45 3.55
C ARG A 64 -7.98 -3.76 2.13
N VAL A 65 -7.70 -4.98 1.67
CA VAL A 65 -8.08 -5.54 0.37
C VAL A 65 -8.85 -6.82 0.60
N ARG A 66 -9.96 -7.03 -0.10
CA ARG A 66 -10.79 -8.23 0.06
C ARG A 66 -10.06 -9.44 -0.51
N ARG A 67 -10.09 -10.56 0.22
CA ARG A 67 -9.59 -11.85 -0.25
C ARG A 67 -10.61 -12.50 -1.19
N GLY A 68 -10.10 -13.30 -2.10
CA GLY A 68 -10.91 -14.05 -3.07
C GLY A 68 -10.48 -13.76 -4.50
N GLY A 69 -11.18 -14.42 -5.42
CA GLY A 69 -11.04 -14.17 -6.85
C GLY A 69 -11.85 -12.97 -7.30
N PHE A 70 -11.72 -12.64 -8.58
CA PHE A 70 -12.54 -11.62 -9.22
C PHE A 70 -13.77 -12.28 -9.83
N GLN A 71 -14.93 -11.70 -9.54
CA GLN A 71 -16.18 -12.10 -10.17
C GLN A 71 -16.57 -11.02 -11.19
N LYS A 72 -16.75 -11.42 -12.46
CA LYS A 72 -17.24 -10.50 -13.49
C LYS A 72 -18.70 -10.09 -13.20
N PRO A 73 -19.17 -8.93 -13.66
CA PRO A 73 -20.60 -8.66 -13.73
C PRO A 73 -21.29 -9.67 -14.66
N ARG A 74 -22.48 -10.16 -14.28
CA ARG A 74 -23.24 -11.10 -15.12
C ARG A 74 -23.74 -10.39 -16.39
N PRO A 75 -23.48 -10.93 -17.60
CA PRO A 75 -24.03 -10.37 -18.83
C PRO A 75 -25.57 -10.37 -18.81
N ARG A 76 -26.20 -9.27 -19.26
CA ARG A 76 -27.66 -9.13 -19.35
C ARG A 76 -28.24 -9.60 -20.68
N ALA A 77 -27.44 -9.56 -21.76
CA ALA A 77 -27.85 -9.97 -23.10
C ALA A 77 -27.20 -11.29 -23.50
N GLY A 78 -27.70 -11.90 -24.58
CA GLY A 78 -27.16 -13.13 -25.15
C GLY A 78 -25.65 -13.05 -25.41
N ARG A 79 -24.91 -14.10 -25.02
CA ARG A 79 -23.46 -14.23 -25.23
C ARG A 79 -23.14 -15.66 -25.62
N ARG A 80 -22.02 -15.83 -26.32
CA ARG A 80 -21.48 -17.16 -26.64
C ARG A 80 -21.15 -17.91 -25.32
N PRO A 81 -21.29 -19.25 -25.27
CA PRO A 81 -21.01 -20.03 -24.06
C PRO A 81 -19.67 -19.72 -23.39
N LYS A 82 -18.60 -19.54 -24.18
CA LYS A 82 -17.26 -19.18 -23.67
C LYS A 82 -17.21 -17.83 -22.92
N ALA A 83 -18.11 -16.91 -23.22
CA ALA A 83 -18.17 -15.57 -22.63
C ALA A 83 -19.18 -15.46 -21.48
N LEU A 84 -19.92 -16.53 -21.17
CA LEU A 84 -20.90 -16.56 -20.08
C LEU A 84 -20.28 -16.82 -18.69
N GLY A 85 -19.04 -17.30 -18.62
CA GLY A 85 -18.38 -17.59 -17.33
C GLY A 85 -18.19 -16.34 -16.47
N VAL A 86 -18.47 -16.43 -15.16
CA VAL A 86 -18.49 -15.27 -14.24
C VAL A 86 -17.59 -15.42 -13.00
N VAL A 87 -17.46 -16.62 -12.43
CA VAL A 87 -16.90 -16.80 -11.06
C VAL A 87 -15.41 -17.12 -11.04
N LYS A 88 -14.92 -17.98 -11.94
CA LYS A 88 -13.54 -18.49 -11.91
C LYS A 88 -12.57 -17.62 -12.73
N HIS A 89 -12.70 -16.30 -12.66
CA HIS A 89 -11.79 -15.38 -13.35
C HIS A 89 -10.60 -15.00 -12.48
N LYS A 90 -9.41 -15.11 -13.06
CA LYS A 90 -8.17 -14.59 -12.48
C LYS A 90 -7.88 -13.23 -13.12
N VAL A 91 -7.69 -12.21 -12.29
CA VAL A 91 -7.25 -10.89 -12.75
C VAL A 91 -5.73 -10.86 -12.82
N ASN A 92 -5.19 -10.10 -13.78
CA ASN A 92 -3.76 -9.86 -13.89
C ASN A 92 -3.31 -8.70 -12.97
N VAL A 93 -3.86 -8.65 -11.75
CA VAL A 93 -3.55 -7.62 -10.75
C VAL A 93 -3.41 -8.30 -9.40
N SER A 94 -2.31 -8.01 -8.73
CA SER A 94 -2.04 -8.51 -7.38
C SER A 94 -2.79 -7.70 -6.33
N MET A 95 -3.11 -8.32 -5.18
CA MET A 95 -3.72 -7.59 -4.05
C MET A 95 -2.85 -6.44 -3.54
N LYS A 96 -1.52 -6.53 -3.71
CA LYS A 96 -0.57 -5.46 -3.40
C LYS A 96 -0.77 -4.26 -4.32
N GLU A 97 -0.91 -4.49 -5.62
CA GLU A 97 -1.19 -3.41 -6.59
C GLU A 97 -2.56 -2.80 -6.36
N GLU A 98 -3.57 -3.62 -6.03
CA GLU A 98 -4.89 -3.13 -5.67
C GLU A 98 -4.83 -2.22 -4.43
N ALA A 99 -4.05 -2.59 -3.40
CA ALA A 99 -3.83 -1.75 -2.22
C ALA A 99 -3.21 -0.40 -2.59
N ILE A 100 -2.20 -0.40 -3.47
CA ILE A 100 -1.56 0.83 -3.97
C ILE A 100 -2.57 1.68 -4.75
N GLN A 101 -3.38 1.09 -5.61
CA GLN A 101 -4.40 1.82 -6.38
C GLN A 101 -5.48 2.42 -5.47
N ARG A 102 -5.94 1.70 -4.45
CA ARG A 102 -6.88 2.23 -3.43
C ARG A 102 -6.27 3.43 -2.69
N ALA A 103 -4.99 3.35 -2.33
CA ALA A 103 -4.27 4.45 -1.70
C ALA A 103 -4.15 5.67 -2.64
N LYS A 104 -3.73 5.48 -3.89
CA LYS A 104 -3.68 6.53 -4.93
C LYS A 104 -5.03 7.20 -5.14
N LYS A 105 -6.12 6.42 -5.17
CA LYS A 105 -7.48 6.94 -5.34
C LYS A 105 -7.89 7.83 -4.16
N ARG A 106 -7.47 7.49 -2.94
CA ARG A 106 -7.78 8.27 -1.72
C ARG A 106 -6.90 9.51 -1.57
N TYR A 107 -5.62 9.43 -1.96
CA TYR A 107 -4.63 10.50 -1.85
C TYR A 107 -3.94 10.73 -3.21
N PRO A 108 -4.62 11.40 -4.16
CA PRO A 108 -4.11 11.56 -5.53
C PRO A 108 -2.91 12.50 -5.63
N ASN A 109 -2.70 13.37 -4.64
CA ASN A 109 -1.56 14.28 -4.55
C ASN A 109 -0.26 13.59 -4.12
N LEU A 110 -0.33 12.38 -3.57
CA LEU A 110 0.82 11.62 -3.09
C LEU A 110 1.26 10.58 -4.10
N TYR A 111 2.55 10.29 -4.12
CA TYR A 111 3.15 9.24 -4.95
C TYR A 111 3.44 7.99 -4.10
N PRO A 112 3.01 6.78 -4.48
CA PRO A 112 3.34 5.57 -3.74
C PRO A 112 4.73 5.04 -4.10
N LEU A 113 5.55 4.80 -3.08
CA LEU A 113 6.85 4.13 -3.22
C LEU A 113 6.69 2.61 -3.28
N GLY A 114 5.72 2.07 -2.52
CA GLY A 114 5.45 0.65 -2.50
C GLY A 114 4.50 0.27 -1.38
N ALA A 115 4.27 -1.04 -1.25
CA ALA A 115 3.46 -1.60 -0.19
C ALA A 115 4.04 -2.94 0.29
N TYR A 116 3.80 -3.26 1.55
CA TYR A 116 4.12 -4.55 2.15
C TYR A 116 2.93 -5.12 2.92
N TRP A 117 2.88 -6.45 2.98
CA TRP A 117 1.87 -7.17 3.73
C TRP A 117 2.10 -7.05 5.24
N VAL A 118 1.01 -6.88 5.98
CA VAL A 118 1.06 -6.71 7.45
C VAL A 118 0.32 -7.83 8.16
N ALA A 119 -0.92 -8.10 7.73
CA ALA A 119 -1.78 -9.09 8.36
C ALA A 119 -2.82 -9.60 7.36
N GLU A 120 -3.45 -10.72 7.69
CA GLU A 120 -4.62 -11.21 6.98
C GLU A 120 -5.60 -11.85 7.96
N ASP A 121 -6.87 -11.84 7.59
CA ASP A 121 -7.92 -12.64 8.19
C ASP A 121 -8.62 -13.45 7.08
N GLY A 122 -9.71 -14.14 7.38
CA GLY A 122 -10.43 -14.93 6.36
C GLY A 122 -10.98 -14.11 5.20
N MET A 123 -11.31 -12.83 5.41
CA MET A 123 -12.04 -12.01 4.43
C MET A 123 -11.17 -10.94 3.75
N TYR A 124 -10.10 -10.50 4.39
CA TYR A 124 -9.29 -9.36 4.01
C TYR A 124 -7.79 -9.61 4.23
N LYS A 125 -6.98 -8.92 3.44
CA LYS A 125 -5.55 -8.72 3.69
C LYS A 125 -5.30 -7.25 3.96
N TRP A 126 -4.42 -6.95 4.90
CA TRP A 126 -3.97 -5.60 5.20
C TRP A 126 -2.56 -5.39 4.66
N PHE A 127 -2.41 -4.30 3.92
CA PHE A 127 -1.13 -3.80 3.44
C PHE A 127 -0.86 -2.44 4.05
N GLU A 128 0.40 -2.16 4.35
CA GLU A 128 0.85 -0.80 4.59
C GLU A 128 1.51 -0.29 3.31
N VAL A 129 0.93 0.78 2.77
CA VAL A 129 1.38 1.48 1.57
C VAL A 129 2.15 2.72 2.02
N ILE A 130 3.39 2.84 1.55
CA ILE A 130 4.21 4.02 1.79
C ILE A 130 3.97 4.98 0.63
N MET A 131 3.50 6.16 0.97
CA MET A 131 3.32 7.27 0.04
C MET A 131 4.25 8.41 0.43
N VAL A 132 4.63 9.19 -0.57
CA VAL A 132 5.50 10.35 -0.44
C VAL A 132 4.83 11.54 -1.12
N ASP A 133 4.91 12.69 -0.48
CA ASP A 133 4.54 13.97 -1.07
C ASP A 133 5.71 14.48 -1.92
N PRO A 134 5.58 14.49 -3.26
CA PRO A 134 6.68 14.89 -4.12
C PRO A 134 6.86 16.41 -4.20
N TYR A 135 5.91 17.21 -3.68
CA TYR A 135 6.02 18.67 -3.62
C TYR A 135 6.71 19.18 -2.35
N HIS A 136 6.93 18.32 -1.36
CA HIS A 136 7.52 18.72 -0.09
C HIS A 136 9.04 18.95 -0.21
N PRO A 137 9.61 20.08 0.28
CA PRO A 137 11.04 20.38 0.16
C PRO A 137 11.95 19.31 0.75
N ALA A 138 11.58 18.76 1.92
CA ALA A 138 12.31 17.66 2.55
C ALA A 138 12.41 16.39 1.67
N VAL A 139 11.47 16.19 0.74
CA VAL A 139 11.51 15.08 -0.21
C VAL A 139 12.34 15.46 -1.43
N GLN A 140 12.15 16.67 -1.97
CA GLN A 140 12.89 17.15 -3.15
C GLN A 140 14.40 17.25 -2.92
N ASN A 141 14.81 17.64 -1.71
CA ASN A 141 16.23 17.79 -1.36
C ASN A 141 16.92 16.45 -1.06
N ASP A 142 16.19 15.34 -1.01
CA ASP A 142 16.77 14.03 -0.67
C ASP A 142 17.23 13.27 -1.91
N ARG A 143 18.54 13.05 -1.99
CA ARG A 143 19.21 12.41 -3.13
C ARG A 143 18.93 10.90 -3.25
N GLU A 144 18.54 10.24 -2.16
CA GLU A 144 18.31 8.79 -2.16
C GLU A 144 16.92 8.43 -2.70
N ILE A 145 15.96 9.36 -2.67
CA ILE A 145 14.60 9.10 -3.14
C ILE A 145 14.56 9.25 -4.66
N LYS A 146 14.40 8.12 -5.35
CA LYS A 146 14.22 8.10 -6.81
C LYS A 146 12.74 8.10 -7.17
N LEU A 147 12.23 9.27 -7.56
CA LEU A 147 10.89 9.41 -8.15
C LEU A 147 10.96 9.25 -9.68
N PRO A 148 9.86 8.81 -10.34
CA PRO A 148 9.83 8.69 -11.80
C PRO A 148 10.08 10.03 -12.50
N SER A 149 10.86 10.01 -13.59
CA SER A 149 11.18 11.21 -14.36
C SER A 149 9.97 11.98 -14.90
N PRO A 150 8.85 11.36 -15.34
CA PRO A 150 7.68 12.13 -15.79
C PRO A 150 7.03 12.92 -14.66
N LEU A 151 7.02 12.37 -13.44
CA LEU A 151 6.48 13.04 -12.26
C LEU A 151 7.34 14.26 -11.90
N LEU A 152 8.66 14.10 -11.89
CA LEU A 152 9.61 15.20 -11.61
C LEU A 152 9.48 16.33 -12.63
N LYS A 153 9.36 16.01 -13.93
CA LYS A 153 9.13 17.00 -15.00
C LYS A 153 7.82 17.77 -14.78
N HIS A 154 6.74 17.07 -14.43
CA HIS A 154 5.44 17.69 -14.15
C HIS A 154 5.54 18.68 -12.98
N ILE A 155 6.24 18.29 -11.90
CA ILE A 155 6.44 19.12 -10.72
C ILE A 155 7.26 20.35 -11.09
N ALA A 156 8.41 20.19 -11.76
CA ALA A 156 9.27 21.30 -12.17
C ALA A 156 8.50 22.33 -13.02
N ARG A 157 7.65 21.88 -13.95
CA ARG A 157 6.79 22.75 -14.75
C ARG A 157 5.80 23.54 -13.89
N ARG A 158 5.15 22.89 -12.91
CA ARG A 158 4.23 23.56 -11.98
C ARG A 158 4.94 24.55 -11.07
N SER A 159 6.13 24.21 -10.59
CA SER A 159 6.93 25.09 -9.72
C SER A 159 7.37 26.36 -10.44
N LYS A 160 7.76 26.27 -11.72
CA LYS A 160 8.09 27.45 -12.56
C LYS A 160 6.90 28.39 -12.72
N LYS A 161 5.73 27.84 -13.10
CA LYS A 161 4.48 28.60 -13.25
C LYS A 161 4.02 29.32 -11.98
N LYS A 162 4.42 28.85 -10.79
CA LYS A 162 4.04 29.48 -9.51
C LYS A 162 4.98 30.64 -9.13
N ARG A 163 6.17 30.73 -9.74
CA ARG A 163 7.18 31.76 -9.47
C ARG A 163 7.09 32.94 -10.44
N GLU A 164 6.55 32.70 -11.63
CA GLU A 164 6.02 33.71 -12.55
C GLU A 164 4.68 34.24 -12.03
#